data_AF-A0A846DCL2-F1
#
_entry.id   AF-A0A846DCL2-F1
#
_cell.length_a   1.000
_cell.length_b   1.000
_cell.length_c   1.000
_cell.angle_alpha   90.00
_cell.angle_beta   90.00
_cell.angle_gamma   90.00
#
_symmetry.space_group_name_H-M   'P 1'
#
loop_
_entity.id
_entity.type
_entity.pdbx_description
1 polymer ?
#
loop_
_entity_poly.entity_id
_entity_poly.type
_entity_poly.pdbx_seq_one_letter_code
_entity_poly.pdbx_strand_id
1 'polypeptide(L)'
;MCKQVVGDRYIGNLVESIRNNPHVEHFLLGNNIVGDEGADKIASLTSAPRSGSLRDRSTPRIKTYYLAGNCLTEKGTEKLANALASDRYAESLWLKRNPLKVGGVACIAKMLEENSSIHTLDLVNVGMLDEGVKLLFESLRKNQTLRNLYIDANGISEIGAHYIADYFEYMKSENRKGLTGLFMAINRLGDAGAELIANAVAGYSHLSRLDLSSNRIQNNGLKVLLEQCNTLPKLVYLGIGLYKSTSDLGELPNYFDGVGADIIADFIRDNDTVQILGLMDTNIREGGFEIIADALEENHTLLDLSYQQFGFQLPKELKDRICSLLARNIKAQLGISIQEFQNVLKREIKHSDQIRFIDSIYRNNM
;
A
#
# COMPACT_ATOMS: atom_id res chain seq x y z
N MET A 1 6.38 -15.93 13.32
CA MET A 1 5.35 -16.53 14.20
C MET A 1 4.02 -15.83 14.01
N CYS A 2 2.96 -16.56 13.65
CA CYS A 2 1.62 -15.99 13.48
C CYS A 2 0.61 -16.76 14.34
N LYS A 3 -0.32 -16.04 15.00
CA LYS A 3 -1.43 -16.63 15.78
C LYS A 3 -1.00 -17.62 16.88
N GLN A 4 0.19 -17.44 17.46
CA GLN A 4 0.69 -18.31 18.53
C GLN A 4 0.30 -17.83 19.92
N VAL A 5 -0.33 -16.65 20.02
CA VAL A 5 -0.72 -16.03 21.30
C VAL A 5 0.48 -15.95 22.25
N VAL A 6 1.63 -15.48 21.73
CA VAL A 6 2.83 -15.22 22.55
C VAL A 6 2.46 -14.35 23.75
N GLY A 7 1.57 -13.38 23.56
CA GLY A 7 1.08 -12.52 24.63
C GLY A 7 2.18 -11.68 25.27
N ASP A 8 1.77 -10.82 26.18
CA ASP A 8 2.72 -10.02 26.97
C ASP A 8 3.64 -10.91 27.84
N ARG A 9 3.10 -12.00 28.39
CA ARG A 9 3.86 -12.88 29.30
C ARG A 9 5.12 -13.48 28.69
N TYR A 10 5.11 -13.84 27.40
CA TYR A 10 6.21 -14.61 26.79
C TYR A 10 7.04 -13.82 25.79
N ILE A 11 6.62 -12.61 25.41
CA ILE A 11 7.37 -11.78 24.46
C ILE A 11 8.75 -11.41 24.98
N GLY A 12 8.90 -11.21 26.30
CA GLY A 12 10.19 -10.97 26.94
C GLY A 12 11.19 -12.11 26.70
N ASN A 13 10.77 -13.37 26.88
CA ASN A 13 11.63 -14.54 26.66
C ASN A 13 12.05 -14.65 25.19
N LEU A 14 11.12 -14.38 24.26
CA LEU A 14 11.42 -14.37 22.83
C LEU A 14 12.47 -13.31 22.49
N VAL A 15 12.23 -12.07 22.92
CA VAL A 15 13.17 -10.95 22.72
C VAL A 15 14.55 -11.27 23.28
N GLU A 16 14.61 -11.85 24.50
CA GLU A 16 15.87 -12.20 25.14
C GLU A 16 16.62 -13.29 24.37
N SER A 17 15.90 -14.30 23.87
CA SER A 17 16.50 -15.40 23.10
C SER A 17 17.20 -14.95 21.80
N ILE A 18 16.83 -13.79 21.26
CA ILE A 18 17.40 -13.24 20.01
C ILE A 18 18.28 -12.00 20.22
N ARG A 19 18.39 -11.47 21.46
CA ARG A 19 19.07 -10.20 21.75
C ARG A 19 20.55 -10.18 21.35
N ASN A 20 21.19 -11.35 21.33
CA ASN A 20 22.60 -11.51 20.96
C ASN A 20 22.78 -12.31 19.65
N ASN A 21 21.81 -12.22 18.74
CA ASN A 21 21.86 -12.92 17.46
C ASN A 21 21.90 -11.94 16.27
N PRO A 22 23.06 -11.74 15.63
CA PRO A 22 23.19 -10.80 14.52
C PRO A 22 22.59 -11.30 13.20
N HIS A 23 22.20 -12.56 13.12
CA HIS A 23 21.62 -13.16 11.91
C HIS A 23 20.10 -12.96 11.82
N VAL A 24 19.46 -12.53 12.91
CA VAL A 24 18.03 -12.21 12.87
C VAL A 24 17.85 -10.84 12.22
N GLU A 25 17.27 -10.83 11.01
CA GLU A 25 16.98 -9.61 10.25
C GLU A 25 15.48 -9.31 10.16
N HIS A 26 14.61 -10.30 10.38
CA HIS A 26 13.16 -10.15 10.23
C HIS A 26 12.43 -10.62 11.48
N PHE A 27 11.85 -9.68 12.21
CA PHE A 27 11.05 -9.95 13.39
C PHE A 27 9.56 -10.02 13.00
N LEU A 28 9.10 -11.24 12.73
CA LEU A 28 7.75 -11.50 12.22
C LEU A 28 6.82 -12.03 13.30
N LEU A 29 6.02 -11.14 13.88
CA LEU A 29 5.15 -11.43 15.02
C LEU A 29 3.71 -11.00 14.75
N GLY A 30 3.00 -11.68 13.85
CA GLY A 30 1.61 -11.34 13.49
C GLY A 30 0.54 -11.99 14.39
N ASN A 31 -0.45 -11.23 14.83
CA ASN A 31 -1.60 -11.71 15.61
C ASN A 31 -1.21 -12.45 16.90
N ASN A 32 -0.34 -11.87 17.73
CA ASN A 32 0.13 -12.52 18.97
C ASN A 32 -0.29 -11.80 20.26
N ILE A 33 -1.06 -10.71 20.17
CA ILE A 33 -1.68 -10.04 21.32
C ILE A 33 -0.65 -9.63 22.38
N VAL A 34 0.50 -9.10 21.96
CA VAL A 34 1.57 -8.73 22.91
C VAL A 34 1.29 -7.45 23.69
N GLY A 35 0.35 -6.61 23.23
CA GLY A 35 -0.06 -5.39 23.92
C GLY A 35 1.06 -4.36 24.07
N ASP A 36 0.77 -3.30 24.83
CA ASP A 36 1.70 -2.17 25.02
C ASP A 36 2.94 -2.52 25.85
N GLU A 37 2.82 -3.46 26.78
CA GLU A 37 3.94 -3.99 27.55
C GLU A 37 4.89 -4.80 26.67
N GLY A 38 4.36 -5.64 25.77
CA GLY A 38 5.18 -6.34 24.78
C GLY A 38 5.86 -5.40 23.78
N ALA A 39 5.23 -4.27 23.45
CA ALA A 39 5.84 -3.22 22.62
C ALA A 39 7.13 -2.67 23.25
N ASP A 40 7.17 -2.50 24.56
CA ASP A 40 8.35 -2.10 25.34
C ASP A 40 9.50 -3.09 25.18
N LYS A 41 9.18 -4.39 25.28
CA LYS A 41 10.18 -5.44 25.12
C LYS A 41 10.72 -5.48 23.70
N ILE A 42 9.85 -5.35 22.70
CA ILE A 42 10.24 -5.30 21.29
C ILE A 42 11.10 -4.05 21.01
N ALA A 43 10.75 -2.89 21.56
CA ALA A 43 11.55 -1.66 21.45
C ALA A 43 12.99 -1.83 21.96
N SER A 44 13.21 -2.74 22.92
CA SER A 44 14.57 -3.04 23.39
C SER A 44 15.45 -3.75 22.35
N LEU A 45 14.88 -4.27 21.25
CA LEU A 45 15.65 -4.82 20.12
C LEU A 45 16.31 -3.72 19.27
N THR A 46 15.69 -2.55 19.15
CA THR A 46 16.30 -1.39 18.44
C THR A 46 17.32 -0.67 19.34
N SER A 47 17.11 -0.77 20.65
CA SER A 47 17.79 0.02 21.69
C SER A 47 18.91 -0.75 22.41
N ALA A 48 19.32 -1.93 21.92
CA ALA A 48 20.41 -2.68 22.55
C ALA A 48 21.64 -1.77 22.68
N PRO A 49 22.18 -1.58 23.90
CA PRO A 49 23.15 -0.54 24.17
C PRO A 49 24.34 -0.70 23.24
N ARG A 50 24.60 0.36 22.46
CA ARG A 50 25.93 0.60 21.91
C ARG A 50 26.87 0.70 23.11
N SER A 51 27.42 -0.42 23.57
CA SER A 51 28.76 -0.35 24.16
C SER A 51 29.57 0.46 23.14
N GLY A 52 30.24 1.53 23.55
CA GLY A 52 30.82 2.54 22.64
C GLY A 52 31.84 2.02 21.62
N SER A 53 31.97 0.70 21.47
CA SER A 53 32.65 0.01 20.42
C SER A 53 31.77 -0.15 19.18
N LEU A 54 32.14 0.54 18.09
CA LEU A 54 31.67 0.32 16.72
C LEU A 54 31.86 -1.14 16.21
N ARG A 55 32.37 -2.05 17.05
CA ARG A 55 32.66 -3.46 16.73
C ARG A 55 31.69 -4.45 17.39
N ASP A 56 30.69 -4.00 18.15
CA ASP A 56 29.69 -4.92 18.68
C ASP A 56 28.79 -5.43 17.53
N ARG A 57 29.14 -6.62 17.05
CA ARG A 57 28.41 -7.37 16.02
C ARG A 57 27.46 -8.40 16.64
N SER A 58 27.17 -8.33 17.93
CA SER A 58 26.32 -9.33 18.59
C SER A 58 24.83 -8.96 18.58
N THR A 59 24.48 -7.67 18.41
CA THR A 59 23.09 -7.22 18.44
C THR A 59 22.35 -7.46 17.11
N PRO A 60 21.07 -7.86 17.15
CA PRO A 60 20.27 -8.07 15.96
C PRO A 60 20.07 -6.76 15.20
N ARG A 61 20.19 -6.82 13.87
CA ARG A 61 19.94 -5.69 12.97
C ARG A 61 18.64 -5.95 12.24
N ILE A 62 17.53 -5.77 12.95
CA ILE A 62 16.20 -6.05 12.41
C ILE A 62 15.87 -5.04 11.32
N LYS A 63 15.75 -5.52 10.08
CA LYS A 63 15.29 -4.78 8.91
C LYS A 63 13.78 -4.76 8.76
N THR A 64 13.10 -5.80 9.24
CA THR A 64 11.64 -5.93 9.14
C THR A 64 11.00 -6.15 10.49
N TYR A 65 10.17 -5.20 10.91
CA TYR A 65 9.28 -5.35 12.05
C TYR A 65 7.87 -5.60 11.55
N TYR A 66 7.43 -6.86 11.56
CA TYR A 66 6.05 -7.21 11.24
C TYR A 66 5.26 -7.48 12.52
N LEU A 67 4.53 -6.47 12.98
CA LEU A 67 3.83 -6.43 14.26
C LEU A 67 2.31 -6.32 14.08
N ALA A 68 1.78 -6.86 12.98
CA ALA A 68 0.37 -6.83 12.65
C ALA A 68 -0.51 -7.48 13.74
N GLY A 69 -1.63 -6.86 14.14
CA GLY A 69 -2.64 -7.50 15.00
C GLY A 69 -2.19 -7.84 16.42
N ASN A 70 -1.38 -7.00 17.06
CA ASN A 70 -0.83 -7.23 18.39
C ASN A 70 -1.49 -6.44 19.53
N CYS A 71 -2.60 -5.77 19.26
CA CYS A 71 -3.28 -4.90 20.23
C CYS A 71 -2.39 -3.76 20.74
N LEU A 72 -1.51 -3.23 19.89
CA LEU A 72 -0.71 -2.05 20.20
C LEU A 72 -1.62 -0.81 20.17
N THR A 73 -1.70 -0.10 21.29
CA THR A 73 -2.39 1.19 21.38
C THR A 73 -1.41 2.32 21.13
N GLU A 74 -1.86 3.56 21.33
CA GLU A 74 -0.99 4.74 21.39
C GLU A 74 0.24 4.53 22.30
N LYS A 75 0.05 3.97 23.51
CA LYS A 75 1.15 3.80 24.48
C LYS A 75 2.24 2.84 23.98
N GLY A 76 1.85 1.70 23.44
CA GLY A 76 2.80 0.74 22.87
C GLY A 76 3.47 1.30 21.61
N THR A 77 2.71 2.05 20.81
CA THR A 77 3.22 2.70 19.60
C THR A 77 4.23 3.78 19.92
N GLU A 78 4.00 4.59 20.96
CA GLU A 78 4.95 5.60 21.43
C GLU A 78 6.30 4.98 21.79
N LYS A 79 6.30 3.88 22.54
CA LYS A 79 7.53 3.16 22.92
C LYS A 79 8.32 2.68 21.70
N LEU A 80 7.62 2.06 20.73
CA LEU A 80 8.23 1.62 19.48
C LEU A 80 8.75 2.80 18.66
N ALA A 81 7.96 3.87 18.56
CA ALA A 81 8.30 5.08 17.81
C ALA A 81 9.56 5.75 18.36
N ASN A 82 9.65 5.94 19.67
CA ASN A 82 10.82 6.50 20.34
C ASN A 82 12.08 5.66 20.07
N ALA A 83 11.93 4.34 20.11
CA ALA A 83 13.04 3.42 19.90
C ALA A 83 13.49 3.32 18.43
N LEU A 84 12.57 3.55 17.48
CA LEU A 84 12.84 3.54 16.04
C LEU A 84 13.30 4.89 15.49
N ALA A 85 13.06 6.01 16.17
CA ALA A 85 13.44 7.35 15.69
C ALA A 85 14.94 7.47 15.36
N SER A 86 15.79 6.84 16.19
CA SER A 86 17.24 6.82 15.99
C SER A 86 17.78 5.53 15.36
N ASP A 87 16.90 4.58 15.03
CA ASP A 87 17.27 3.31 14.42
C ASP A 87 17.73 3.51 12.96
N ARG A 88 18.82 2.82 12.59
CA ARG A 88 19.45 2.96 11.27
C ARG A 88 19.36 1.68 10.42
N TYR A 89 18.68 0.64 10.91
CA TYR A 89 18.63 -0.69 10.29
C TYR A 89 17.21 -1.08 9.85
N ALA A 90 16.18 -0.61 10.55
CA ALA A 90 14.79 -0.91 10.22
C ALA A 90 14.41 -0.30 8.87
N GLU A 91 14.13 -1.14 7.89
CA GLU A 91 13.74 -0.73 6.54
C GLU A 91 12.22 -0.77 6.33
N SER A 92 11.52 -1.61 7.11
CA SER A 92 10.09 -1.85 6.97
C SER A 92 9.39 -2.07 8.31
N LEU A 93 8.30 -1.33 8.51
CA LEU A 93 7.48 -1.38 9.72
C LEU A 93 6.02 -1.67 9.34
N TRP A 94 5.49 -2.79 9.85
CA TRP A 94 4.14 -3.24 9.55
C TRP A 94 3.29 -3.33 10.81
N LEU A 95 2.36 -2.38 10.97
CA LEU A 95 1.55 -2.18 12.17
C LEU A 95 0.06 -2.45 11.94
N LYS A 96 -0.33 -2.99 10.78
CA LYS A 96 -1.73 -3.20 10.43
C LYS A 96 -2.56 -3.88 11.52
N ARG A 97 -3.85 -3.51 11.62
CA ARG A 97 -4.81 -4.10 12.58
C ARG A 97 -4.39 -3.96 14.05
N ASN A 98 -3.68 -2.89 14.38
CA ASN A 98 -3.47 -2.47 15.77
C ASN A 98 -4.28 -1.20 16.04
N PRO A 99 -4.90 -1.04 17.23
CA PRO A 99 -5.72 0.13 17.55
C PRO A 99 -4.87 1.35 17.92
N LEU A 100 -4.01 1.82 17.00
CA LEU A 100 -3.14 2.99 17.21
C LEU A 100 -3.98 4.25 17.46
N LYS A 101 -5.08 4.39 16.71
CA LYS A 101 -5.90 5.60 16.62
C LYS A 101 -5.05 6.81 16.19
N VAL A 102 -5.62 8.01 16.28
CA VAL A 102 -4.92 9.26 15.96
C VAL A 102 -3.63 9.41 16.77
N GLY A 103 -3.67 9.17 18.09
CA GLY A 103 -2.51 9.35 18.98
C GLY A 103 -1.32 8.46 18.62
N GLY A 104 -1.54 7.17 18.35
CA GLY A 104 -0.46 6.28 17.91
C GLY A 104 0.11 6.68 16.54
N VAL A 105 -0.73 7.17 15.63
CA VAL A 105 -0.26 7.68 14.33
C VAL A 105 0.55 8.97 14.49
N ALA A 106 0.21 9.82 15.45
CA ALA A 106 1.01 10.99 15.81
C ALA A 106 2.42 10.61 16.28
N CYS A 107 2.54 9.55 17.10
CA CYS A 107 3.85 9.02 17.52
C CYS A 107 4.68 8.55 16.31
N ILE A 108 4.05 7.83 15.37
CA ILE A 108 4.71 7.38 14.14
C ILE A 108 5.12 8.57 13.26
N ALA A 109 4.25 9.58 13.10
CA ALA A 109 4.53 10.79 12.34
C ALA A 109 5.78 11.49 12.87
N LYS A 110 5.85 11.72 14.19
CA LYS A 110 7.01 12.32 14.86
C LYS A 110 8.29 11.49 14.67
N MET A 111 8.20 10.16 14.81
CA MET A 111 9.33 9.26 14.59
C MET A 111 9.90 9.38 13.16
N LEU A 112 9.03 9.51 12.15
CA LEU A 112 9.45 9.64 10.75
C LEU A 112 10.14 10.98 10.45
N GLU A 113 9.99 12.01 11.28
CA GLU A 113 10.76 13.25 11.11
C GLU A 113 12.25 13.04 11.34
N GLU A 114 12.62 12.06 12.18
CA GLU A 114 14.01 11.76 12.56
C GLU A 114 14.56 10.50 11.91
N ASN A 115 13.70 9.49 11.71
CA ASN A 115 14.10 8.21 11.16
C ASN A 115 14.54 8.36 9.69
N SER A 116 15.67 7.74 9.39
CA SER A 116 16.33 7.82 8.07
C SER A 116 16.58 6.44 7.46
N SER A 117 15.87 5.41 7.91
CA SER A 117 16.10 4.01 7.52
C SER A 117 14.84 3.33 7.00
N ILE A 118 13.65 3.76 7.44
CA ILE A 118 12.38 3.16 7.02
C ILE A 118 11.99 3.67 5.63
N HIS A 119 11.73 2.72 4.73
CA HIS A 119 11.28 2.96 3.36
C HIS A 119 9.86 2.44 3.11
N THR A 120 9.37 1.51 3.94
CA THR A 120 8.03 0.92 3.83
C THR A 120 7.31 0.98 5.18
N LEU A 121 6.11 1.55 5.17
CA LEU A 121 5.26 1.67 6.35
C LEU A 121 3.84 1.18 6.05
N ASP A 122 3.33 0.30 6.90
CA ASP A 122 1.97 -0.21 6.83
C ASP A 122 1.17 0.12 8.08
N LEU A 123 0.15 0.97 7.88
CA LEU A 123 -0.82 1.45 8.84
C LEU A 123 -2.25 1.01 8.44
N VAL A 124 -2.42 -0.13 7.77
CA VAL A 124 -3.75 -0.60 7.37
C VAL A 124 -4.64 -0.89 8.57
N ASN A 125 -5.84 -0.31 8.59
CA ASN A 125 -6.83 -0.52 9.64
C ASN A 125 -6.26 -0.27 11.05
N VAL A 126 -5.78 0.96 11.27
CA VAL A 126 -5.27 1.39 12.58
C VAL A 126 -6.11 2.49 13.24
N GLY A 127 -7.17 2.92 12.57
CA GLY A 127 -8.08 3.96 13.05
C GLY A 127 -7.50 5.36 12.97
N MET A 128 -6.73 5.65 11.91
CA MET A 128 -6.06 6.96 11.78
C MET A 128 -7.03 8.12 11.56
N LEU A 129 -8.12 7.92 10.81
CA LEU A 129 -9.06 8.96 10.39
C LEU A 129 -8.36 10.16 9.71
N ASP A 130 -9.10 11.21 9.37
CA ASP A 130 -8.53 12.38 8.68
C ASP A 130 -7.48 13.13 9.54
N GLU A 131 -7.66 13.19 10.85
CA GLU A 131 -6.73 13.83 11.77
C GLU A 131 -5.37 13.10 11.81
N GLY A 132 -5.37 11.77 11.81
CA GLY A 132 -4.13 10.99 11.71
C GLY A 132 -3.45 11.16 10.35
N VAL A 133 -4.22 11.29 9.25
CA VAL A 133 -3.67 11.61 7.91
C VAL A 133 -2.98 12.96 7.93
N LYS A 134 -3.61 13.99 8.49
CA LYS A 134 -3.00 15.31 8.64
C LYS A 134 -1.63 15.23 9.30
N LEU A 135 -1.58 14.66 10.51
CA LEU A 135 -0.35 14.58 11.30
C LEU A 135 0.74 13.80 10.55
N LEU A 136 0.38 12.67 9.95
CA LEU A 136 1.32 11.86 9.19
C LEU A 136 1.88 12.62 7.98
N PHE A 137 1.02 13.20 7.13
CA PHE A 137 1.45 13.83 5.89
C PHE A 137 2.16 15.17 6.10
N GLU A 138 1.85 15.91 7.17
CA GLU A 138 2.63 17.09 7.59
C GLU A 138 4.07 16.70 7.97
N SER A 139 4.25 15.63 8.77
CA SER A 139 5.58 15.13 9.13
C SER A 139 6.33 14.50 7.93
N LEU A 140 5.62 13.84 7.01
CA LEU A 140 6.24 13.25 5.81
C LEU A 140 6.90 14.27 4.89
N ARG A 141 6.50 15.55 4.95
CA ARG A 141 7.22 16.63 4.24
C ARG A 141 8.66 16.77 4.73
N LYS A 142 8.98 16.40 5.97
CA LYS A 142 10.36 16.42 6.50
C LYS A 142 11.11 15.12 6.19
N ASN A 143 10.40 14.00 6.14
CA ASN A 143 11.01 12.71 5.85
C ASN A 143 11.55 12.63 4.42
N GLN A 144 12.69 11.95 4.25
CA GLN A 144 13.35 11.80 2.95
C GLN A 144 13.52 10.35 2.52
N THR A 145 13.05 9.37 3.30
CA THR A 145 13.36 7.94 3.09
C THR A 145 12.14 7.09 2.81
N LEU A 146 10.97 7.44 3.35
CA LEU A 146 9.75 6.67 3.12
C LEU A 146 9.35 6.71 1.64
N ARG A 147 9.03 5.54 1.10
CA ARG A 147 8.68 5.33 -0.32
C ARG A 147 7.33 4.66 -0.49
N ASN A 148 7.00 3.69 0.35
CA ASN A 148 5.78 2.92 0.24
C ASN A 148 4.95 3.07 1.50
N LEU A 149 3.74 3.58 1.35
CA LEU A 149 2.81 3.82 2.44
C LEU A 149 1.49 3.10 2.19
N TYR A 150 1.12 2.22 3.12
CA TYR A 150 -0.18 1.55 3.14
C TYR A 150 -1.04 2.13 4.26
N ILE A 151 -2.15 2.76 3.91
CA ILE A 151 -3.12 3.41 4.80
C ILE A 151 -4.55 2.95 4.48
N ASP A 152 -4.70 1.76 3.90
CA ASP A 152 -5.99 1.16 3.59
C ASP A 152 -6.88 1.02 4.83
N ALA A 153 -8.22 1.09 4.66
CA ALA A 153 -9.19 0.83 5.73
C ALA A 153 -9.06 1.73 6.96
N ASN A 154 -8.90 3.04 6.78
CA ASN A 154 -8.69 3.99 7.88
C ASN A 154 -9.77 5.05 8.02
N GLY A 155 -10.84 4.97 7.22
CA GLY A 155 -11.94 5.94 7.25
C GLY A 155 -11.55 7.32 6.74
N ILE A 156 -10.57 7.39 5.83
CA ILE A 156 -10.10 8.64 5.22
C ILE A 156 -11.21 9.20 4.32
N SER A 157 -11.59 10.45 4.53
CA SER A 157 -12.58 11.17 3.73
C SER A 157 -11.90 12.18 2.78
N GLU A 158 -12.70 12.99 2.11
CA GLU A 158 -12.22 14.16 1.36
C GLU A 158 -11.32 15.09 2.20
N ILE A 159 -11.57 15.23 3.50
CA ILE A 159 -10.75 16.06 4.40
C ILE A 159 -9.32 15.50 4.48
N GLY A 160 -9.18 14.19 4.66
CA GLY A 160 -7.87 13.53 4.64
C GLY A 160 -7.19 13.64 3.29
N ALA A 161 -7.96 13.56 2.19
CA ALA A 161 -7.45 13.69 0.83
C ALA A 161 -6.76 15.04 0.59
N HIS A 162 -7.25 16.14 1.17
CA HIS A 162 -6.59 17.44 1.11
C HIS A 162 -5.16 17.42 1.65
N TYR A 163 -4.92 16.78 2.80
CA TYR A 163 -3.57 16.71 3.38
C TYR A 163 -2.61 15.85 2.55
N ILE A 164 -3.13 14.82 1.89
CA ILE A 164 -2.38 14.00 0.93
C ILE A 164 -2.05 14.83 -0.30
N ALA A 165 -3.01 15.60 -0.82
CA ALA A 165 -2.81 16.48 -1.97
C ALA A 165 -1.74 17.54 -1.67
N ASP A 166 -1.83 18.24 -0.54
CA ASP A 166 -0.83 19.24 -0.14
C ASP A 166 0.58 18.65 -0.01
N TYR A 167 0.70 17.38 0.41
CA TYR A 167 1.99 16.70 0.44
C TYR A 167 2.58 16.54 -0.96
N PHE A 168 1.81 16.04 -1.93
CA PHE A 168 2.33 15.87 -3.29
C PHE A 168 2.65 17.20 -3.96
N GLU A 169 1.84 18.23 -3.75
CA GLU A 169 2.14 19.58 -4.22
C GLU A 169 3.45 20.12 -3.63
N TYR A 170 3.65 19.95 -2.32
CA TYR A 170 4.91 20.31 -1.67
C TYR A 170 6.11 19.51 -2.22
N MET A 171 5.96 18.20 -2.44
CA MET A 171 7.05 17.39 -3.01
C MET A 171 7.38 17.79 -4.44
N LYS A 172 6.39 18.20 -5.25
CA LYS A 172 6.60 18.77 -6.59
C LYS A 172 7.31 20.12 -6.52
N SER A 173 6.83 21.05 -5.69
CA SER A 173 7.39 22.41 -5.60
C SER A 173 8.85 22.41 -5.16
N GLU A 174 9.22 21.48 -4.26
CA GLU A 174 10.59 21.33 -3.77
C GLU A 174 11.45 20.39 -4.64
N ASN A 175 10.90 19.82 -5.72
CA ASN A 175 11.55 18.81 -6.56
C ASN A 175 12.13 17.63 -5.74
N ARG A 176 11.35 17.13 -4.77
CA ARG A 176 11.78 16.09 -3.84
C ARG A 176 11.20 14.73 -4.15
N LYS A 177 12.04 13.70 -3.99
CA LYS A 177 11.61 12.31 -4.01
C LYS A 177 10.98 11.91 -2.68
N GLY A 178 9.66 11.79 -2.70
CA GLY A 178 8.80 11.33 -1.61
C GLY A 178 8.28 9.92 -1.86
N LEU A 179 6.99 9.74 -1.60
CA LEU A 179 6.29 8.48 -1.82
C LEU A 179 6.36 8.06 -3.30
N THR A 180 6.74 6.81 -3.53
CA THR A 180 6.67 6.15 -4.84
C THR A 180 5.52 5.15 -4.91
N GLY A 181 4.93 4.79 -3.77
CA GLY A 181 3.77 3.92 -3.67
C GLY A 181 2.83 4.42 -2.57
N LEU A 182 1.57 4.68 -2.95
CA LEU A 182 0.51 5.06 -2.02
C LEU A 182 -0.67 4.10 -2.17
N PHE A 183 -0.98 3.37 -1.11
CA PHE A 183 -2.08 2.41 -1.07
C PHE A 183 -3.09 2.86 -0.02
N MET A 184 -4.29 3.19 -0.47
CA MET A 184 -5.33 3.78 0.37
C MET A 184 -6.70 3.22 0.02
N ALA A 185 -6.76 1.91 -0.25
CA ALA A 185 -7.99 1.23 -0.54
C ALA A 185 -8.93 1.21 0.68
N ILE A 186 -10.23 0.98 0.46
CA ILE A 186 -11.22 0.84 1.53
C ILE A 186 -11.30 2.13 2.39
N ASN A 187 -11.42 3.28 1.74
CA ASN A 187 -11.66 4.55 2.42
C ASN A 187 -12.92 5.21 1.83
N ARG A 188 -13.15 6.49 2.13
CA ARG A 188 -14.41 7.20 1.83
C ARG A 188 -14.13 8.51 1.11
N LEU A 189 -13.18 8.49 0.17
CA LEU A 189 -12.75 9.68 -0.57
C LEU A 189 -13.91 10.27 -1.39
N GLY A 190 -14.74 9.42 -2.00
CA GLY A 190 -15.69 9.84 -3.02
C GLY A 190 -15.01 10.46 -4.23
N ASP A 191 -15.79 11.08 -5.11
CA ASP A 191 -15.27 11.77 -6.30
C ASP A 191 -14.37 12.93 -5.90
N ALA A 192 -14.82 13.81 -5.01
CA ALA A 192 -14.07 15.00 -4.60
C ALA A 192 -12.69 14.66 -4.02
N GLY A 193 -12.61 13.66 -3.12
CA GLY A 193 -11.33 13.22 -2.57
C GLY A 193 -10.40 12.59 -3.62
N ALA A 194 -10.96 11.82 -4.57
CA ALA A 194 -10.17 11.24 -5.66
C ALA A 194 -9.64 12.32 -6.62
N GLU A 195 -10.46 13.32 -6.95
CA GLU A 195 -10.08 14.48 -7.78
C GLU A 195 -8.94 15.29 -7.15
N LEU A 196 -9.00 15.55 -5.84
CA LEU A 196 -7.94 16.25 -5.12
C LEU A 196 -6.60 15.52 -5.23
N ILE A 197 -6.61 14.20 -5.00
CA ILE A 197 -5.40 13.38 -5.09
C ILE A 197 -4.90 13.32 -6.54
N ALA A 198 -5.79 13.10 -7.50
CA ALA A 198 -5.48 13.03 -8.93
C ALA A 198 -4.76 14.30 -9.41
N ASN A 199 -5.34 15.47 -9.13
CA ASN A 199 -4.75 16.75 -9.50
C ASN A 199 -3.40 16.98 -8.82
N ALA A 200 -3.27 16.59 -7.55
CA ALA A 200 -2.03 16.77 -6.81
C ALA A 200 -0.89 15.86 -7.30
N VAL A 201 -1.19 14.62 -7.70
CA VAL A 201 -0.17 13.71 -8.22
C VAL A 201 0.17 13.99 -9.68
N ALA A 202 -0.64 14.75 -10.42
CA ALA A 202 -0.40 15.07 -11.82
C ALA A 202 1.04 15.60 -12.04
N GLY A 203 1.75 15.00 -13.00
CA GLY A 203 3.15 15.31 -13.34
C GLY A 203 4.18 14.90 -12.28
N TYR A 204 3.81 14.24 -11.18
CA TYR A 204 4.76 13.83 -10.15
C TYR A 204 5.66 12.67 -10.64
N SER A 205 6.95 12.95 -10.84
CA SER A 205 7.90 12.07 -11.57
C SER A 205 8.39 10.82 -10.81
N HIS A 206 7.81 10.54 -9.65
CA HIS A 206 8.28 9.49 -8.74
C HIS A 206 7.20 8.48 -8.35
N LEU A 207 5.92 8.78 -8.52
CA LEU A 207 4.86 7.85 -8.18
C LEU A 207 4.83 6.69 -9.18
N SER A 208 4.88 5.47 -8.63
CA SER A 208 4.91 4.23 -9.41
C SER A 208 3.72 3.33 -9.14
N ARG A 209 3.06 3.49 -7.98
CA ARG A 209 1.97 2.62 -7.53
C ARG A 209 0.93 3.47 -6.82
N LEU A 210 -0.31 3.37 -7.25
CA LEU A 210 -1.43 4.08 -6.65
C LEU A 210 -2.63 3.14 -6.52
N ASP A 211 -3.18 3.02 -5.31
CA ASP A 211 -4.36 2.19 -5.05
C ASP A 211 -5.45 2.99 -4.36
N LEU A 212 -6.54 3.26 -5.09
CA LEU A 212 -7.78 3.84 -4.59
C LEU A 212 -8.95 2.86 -4.69
N SER A 213 -8.70 1.55 -4.67
CA SER A 213 -9.76 0.55 -4.70
C SER A 213 -10.77 0.75 -3.55
N SER A 214 -12.07 0.64 -3.81
CA SER A 214 -13.12 0.78 -2.78
C SER A 214 -13.07 2.09 -2.00
N ASN A 215 -13.20 3.20 -2.71
CA ASN A 215 -13.22 4.56 -2.18
C ASN A 215 -14.51 5.32 -2.46
N ARG A 216 -15.56 4.63 -2.91
CA ARG A 216 -16.86 5.21 -3.30
C ARG A 216 -16.74 6.20 -4.47
N ILE A 217 -15.73 6.00 -5.31
CA ILE A 217 -15.50 6.79 -6.53
C ILE A 217 -16.53 6.37 -7.58
N GLN A 218 -17.12 7.35 -8.25
CA GLN A 218 -18.03 7.19 -9.38
C GLN A 218 -17.40 7.70 -10.68
N ASN A 219 -18.17 7.76 -11.76
CA ASN A 219 -17.66 8.13 -13.09
C ASN A 219 -16.99 9.52 -13.14
N ASN A 220 -17.48 10.50 -12.39
CA ASN A 220 -16.92 11.85 -12.41
C ASN A 220 -15.51 11.89 -11.82
N GLY A 221 -15.33 11.30 -10.63
CA GLY A 221 -14.01 11.21 -10.01
C GLY A 221 -13.08 10.29 -10.80
N LEU A 222 -13.60 9.22 -11.39
CA LEU A 222 -12.85 8.32 -12.27
C LEU A 222 -12.25 9.07 -13.47
N LYS A 223 -13.04 9.91 -14.13
CA LYS A 223 -12.60 10.68 -15.29
C LYS A 223 -11.36 11.52 -14.98
N VAL A 224 -11.45 12.35 -13.95
CA VAL A 224 -10.34 13.20 -13.52
C VAL A 224 -9.15 12.34 -13.07
N LEU A 225 -9.40 11.27 -12.32
CA LEU A 225 -8.35 10.36 -11.87
C LEU A 225 -7.53 9.80 -13.02
N LEU A 226 -8.18 9.27 -14.06
CA LEU A 226 -7.49 8.66 -15.20
C LEU A 226 -6.81 9.70 -16.10
N GLU A 227 -7.46 10.84 -16.34
CA GLU A 227 -6.85 11.96 -17.08
C GLU A 227 -5.54 12.41 -16.43
N GLN A 228 -5.51 12.57 -15.10
CA GLN A 228 -4.29 12.97 -14.40
C GLN A 228 -3.27 11.83 -14.30
N CYS A 229 -3.70 10.58 -14.14
CA CYS A 229 -2.80 9.43 -14.13
C CYS A 229 -2.03 9.25 -15.44
N ASN A 230 -2.56 9.69 -16.58
CA ASN A 230 -1.84 9.71 -17.86
C ASN A 230 -0.59 10.61 -17.85
N THR A 231 -0.52 11.57 -16.93
CA THR A 231 0.64 12.47 -16.81
C THR A 231 1.77 11.87 -15.95
N LEU A 232 1.57 10.70 -15.34
CA LEU A 232 2.53 10.08 -14.43
C LEU A 232 3.53 9.19 -15.19
N PRO A 233 4.81 9.58 -15.31
CA PRO A 233 5.76 8.91 -16.20
C PRO A 233 6.28 7.56 -15.68
N LYS A 234 5.90 7.16 -14.46
CA LYS A 234 6.40 5.94 -13.80
C LYS A 234 5.30 5.07 -13.20
N LEU A 235 4.03 5.42 -13.39
CA LEU A 235 2.91 4.69 -12.78
C LEU A 235 2.77 3.33 -13.46
N VAL A 236 3.17 2.26 -12.77
CA VAL A 236 3.08 0.88 -13.29
C VAL A 236 1.89 0.10 -12.72
N TYR A 237 1.36 0.53 -11.57
CA TYR A 237 0.20 -0.08 -10.92
C TYR A 237 -0.85 0.96 -10.57
N LEU A 238 -2.08 0.72 -11.04
CA LEU A 238 -3.26 1.50 -10.68
C LEU A 238 -4.39 0.56 -10.21
N GLY A 239 -4.76 0.65 -8.94
CA GLY A 239 -5.91 -0.05 -8.37
C GLY A 239 -7.11 0.89 -8.21
N ILE A 240 -8.22 0.62 -8.90
CA ILE A 240 -9.46 1.40 -8.79
C ILE A 240 -10.69 0.50 -8.63
N GLY A 241 -10.48 -0.80 -8.41
CA GLY A 241 -11.55 -1.79 -8.29
C GLY A 241 -12.07 -1.97 -6.86
N LEU A 242 -12.54 -3.18 -6.59
CA LEU A 242 -12.92 -3.68 -5.30
C LEU A 242 -11.68 -4.28 -4.62
N TYR A 243 -11.49 -3.91 -3.35
CA TYR A 243 -10.56 -4.61 -2.49
C TYR A 243 -11.29 -5.75 -1.77
N LYS A 244 -10.65 -6.92 -1.66
CA LYS A 244 -11.30 -8.15 -1.16
C LYS A 244 -12.02 -8.00 0.20
N SER A 245 -11.45 -7.22 1.11
CA SER A 245 -11.98 -7.02 2.47
C SER A 245 -13.03 -5.91 2.59
N THR A 246 -13.45 -5.29 1.48
CA THR A 246 -14.40 -4.15 1.50
C THR A 246 -15.72 -4.54 2.17
N SER A 247 -16.30 -5.68 1.79
CA SER A 247 -17.56 -6.15 2.38
C SER A 247 -17.40 -6.56 3.85
N ASP A 248 -16.29 -7.23 4.21
CA ASP A 248 -15.99 -7.63 5.59
C ASP A 248 -15.90 -6.43 6.56
N LEU A 249 -15.54 -5.25 6.03
CA LEU A 249 -15.40 -4.00 6.78
C LEU A 249 -16.65 -3.11 6.70
N GLY A 250 -17.70 -3.54 6.00
CA GLY A 250 -18.93 -2.76 5.81
C GLY A 250 -18.73 -1.50 4.98
N GLU A 251 -17.68 -1.46 4.14
CA GLU A 251 -17.40 -0.35 3.24
C GLU A 251 -17.98 -0.61 1.85
N LEU A 252 -17.96 0.41 0.99
CA LEU A 252 -18.55 0.37 -0.34
C LEU A 252 -17.46 0.40 -1.44
N PRO A 253 -17.69 -0.29 -2.57
CA PRO A 253 -16.77 -0.29 -3.70
C PRO A 253 -16.76 1.07 -4.43
N ASN A 254 -15.88 1.17 -5.42
CA ASN A 254 -16.06 2.16 -6.49
C ASN A 254 -17.16 1.67 -7.44
N TYR A 255 -17.86 2.59 -8.11
CA TYR A 255 -18.99 2.28 -8.98
C TYR A 255 -18.83 2.97 -10.33
N PHE A 256 -18.55 2.18 -11.35
CA PHE A 256 -18.35 2.59 -12.74
C PHE A 256 -19.36 1.84 -13.60
N ASP A 257 -20.29 2.56 -14.22
CA ASP A 257 -21.25 1.98 -15.17
C ASP A 257 -20.67 1.96 -16.61
N GLY A 258 -21.53 1.88 -17.62
CA GLY A 258 -21.10 1.92 -19.02
C GLY A 258 -20.27 3.16 -19.38
N VAL A 259 -20.62 4.34 -18.82
CA VAL A 259 -19.85 5.57 -19.05
C VAL A 259 -18.46 5.47 -18.45
N GLY A 260 -18.35 4.83 -17.27
CA GLY A 260 -17.07 4.55 -16.66
C GLY A 260 -16.20 3.61 -17.50
N ALA A 261 -16.81 2.65 -18.21
CA ALA A 261 -16.10 1.78 -19.12
C ALA A 261 -15.51 2.51 -20.33
N ASP A 262 -16.22 3.49 -20.90
CA ASP A 262 -15.71 4.35 -21.97
C ASP A 262 -14.47 5.13 -21.50
N ILE A 263 -14.56 5.76 -20.32
CA ILE A 263 -13.45 6.50 -19.69
C ILE A 263 -12.22 5.60 -19.47
N ILE A 264 -12.43 4.36 -19.00
CA ILE A 264 -11.34 3.40 -18.79
C ILE A 264 -10.73 2.96 -20.12
N ALA A 265 -11.55 2.77 -21.16
CA ALA A 265 -11.07 2.40 -22.48
C ALA A 265 -10.21 3.50 -23.11
N ASP A 266 -10.63 4.76 -23.00
CA ASP A 266 -9.83 5.92 -23.44
C ASP A 266 -8.50 5.98 -22.71
N PHE A 267 -8.51 5.79 -21.38
CA PHE A 267 -7.28 5.68 -20.60
C PHE A 267 -6.38 4.54 -21.08
N ILE A 268 -6.92 3.35 -21.36
CA ILE A 268 -6.11 2.23 -21.87
C ILE A 268 -5.48 2.54 -23.22
N ARG A 269 -6.18 3.24 -24.14
CA ARG A 269 -5.60 3.62 -25.44
C ARG A 269 -4.46 4.63 -25.29
N ASP A 270 -4.65 5.61 -24.41
CA ASP A 270 -3.72 6.74 -24.26
C ASP A 270 -2.55 6.44 -23.32
N ASN A 271 -2.72 5.51 -22.37
CA ASN A 271 -1.74 5.24 -21.32
C ASN A 271 -0.68 4.22 -21.78
N ASP A 272 0.58 4.62 -21.66
CA ASP A 272 1.73 3.79 -22.02
C ASP A 272 2.61 3.38 -20.82
N THR A 273 2.19 3.68 -19.58
CA THR A 273 2.96 3.42 -18.35
C THR A 273 2.40 2.30 -17.48
N VAL A 274 1.08 2.21 -17.34
CA VAL A 274 0.40 1.28 -16.42
C VAL A 274 0.47 -0.15 -16.97
N GLN A 275 1.09 -1.02 -16.18
CA GLN A 275 1.27 -2.44 -16.48
C GLN A 275 0.21 -3.30 -15.80
N ILE A 276 -0.34 -2.86 -14.67
CA ILE A 276 -1.38 -3.57 -13.93
C ILE A 276 -2.52 -2.61 -13.58
N LEU A 277 -3.72 -2.94 -14.06
CA LEU A 277 -4.94 -2.18 -13.80
C LEU A 277 -5.96 -3.05 -13.04
N GLY A 278 -6.40 -2.57 -11.89
CA GLY A 278 -7.42 -3.23 -11.07
C GLY A 278 -8.81 -2.67 -11.29
N LEU A 279 -9.72 -3.46 -11.86
CA LEU A 279 -11.14 -3.15 -12.13
C LEU A 279 -12.12 -4.17 -11.51
N MET A 280 -11.69 -4.88 -10.46
CA MET A 280 -12.53 -5.91 -9.84
C MET A 280 -13.82 -5.28 -9.34
N ASP A 281 -14.96 -5.90 -9.61
CA ASP A 281 -16.28 -5.55 -9.07
C ASP A 281 -16.56 -4.03 -9.00
N THR A 282 -16.44 -3.37 -10.15
CA THR A 282 -16.71 -1.95 -10.34
C THR A 282 -18.09 -1.67 -10.94
N ASN A 283 -18.92 -2.70 -11.16
CA ASN A 283 -20.22 -2.63 -11.83
C ASN A 283 -20.18 -2.53 -13.38
N ILE A 284 -19.00 -2.64 -13.99
CA ILE A 284 -18.88 -2.74 -15.45
C ILE A 284 -19.48 -4.08 -15.91
N ARG A 285 -20.28 -4.06 -16.98
CA ARG A 285 -20.96 -5.23 -17.55
C ARG A 285 -20.37 -5.58 -18.92
N GLU A 286 -20.95 -6.59 -19.58
CA GLU A 286 -20.47 -7.14 -20.85
C GLU A 286 -20.11 -6.07 -21.89
N GLY A 287 -21.05 -5.18 -22.25
CA GLY A 287 -20.79 -4.14 -23.25
C GLY A 287 -19.65 -3.19 -22.89
N GLY A 288 -19.47 -2.87 -21.61
CA GLY A 288 -18.33 -2.06 -21.17
C GLY A 288 -17.00 -2.82 -21.28
N PHE A 289 -17.00 -4.13 -21.01
CA PHE A 289 -15.82 -4.95 -21.20
C PHE A 289 -15.48 -5.24 -22.66
N GLU A 290 -16.45 -5.22 -23.58
CA GLU A 290 -16.18 -5.22 -25.03
C GLU A 290 -15.40 -3.97 -25.43
N ILE A 291 -15.83 -2.79 -24.97
CA ILE A 291 -15.15 -1.52 -25.26
C ILE A 291 -13.73 -1.49 -24.66
N ILE A 292 -13.56 -2.02 -23.45
CA ILE A 292 -12.23 -2.20 -22.83
C ILE A 292 -11.37 -3.19 -23.64
N ALA A 293 -11.95 -4.29 -24.13
CA ALA A 293 -11.23 -5.26 -24.94
C ALA A 293 -10.79 -4.65 -26.29
N ASP A 294 -11.62 -3.82 -26.90
CA ASP A 294 -11.27 -3.06 -28.11
C ASP A 294 -10.07 -2.13 -27.85
N ALA A 295 -10.07 -1.38 -26.75
CA ALA A 295 -8.93 -0.54 -26.37
C ALA A 295 -7.64 -1.35 -26.13
N LEU A 296 -7.74 -2.57 -25.60
CA LEU A 296 -6.60 -3.47 -25.42
C LEU A 296 -6.01 -3.99 -26.73
N GLU A 297 -6.73 -3.92 -27.86
CA GLU A 297 -6.15 -4.28 -29.15
C GLU A 297 -5.00 -3.34 -29.53
N GLU A 298 -5.17 -2.05 -29.26
CA GLU A 298 -4.21 -0.98 -29.52
C GLU A 298 -3.17 -0.82 -28.40
N ASN A 299 -3.55 -1.12 -27.16
CA ASN A 299 -2.64 -1.02 -26.02
C ASN A 299 -1.65 -2.20 -25.95
N HIS A 300 -0.36 -1.87 -25.92
CA HIS A 300 0.71 -2.85 -25.81
C HIS A 300 1.45 -2.82 -24.46
N THR A 301 1.07 -1.95 -23.54
CA THR A 301 1.72 -1.78 -22.22
C THR A 301 1.11 -2.66 -21.14
N LEU A 302 -0.22 -2.75 -21.08
CA LEU A 302 -0.93 -3.43 -20.00
C LEU A 302 -0.64 -4.93 -20.02
N LEU A 303 -0.25 -5.46 -18.86
CA LEU A 303 0.14 -6.85 -18.64
C LEU A 303 -0.90 -7.62 -17.84
N ASP A 304 -1.60 -6.95 -16.92
CA ASP A 304 -2.66 -7.55 -16.11
C ASP A 304 -3.87 -6.63 -16.01
N LEU A 305 -5.05 -7.22 -16.17
CA LEU A 305 -6.32 -6.59 -15.89
C LEU A 305 -7.08 -7.47 -14.91
N SER A 306 -7.32 -6.98 -13.70
CA SER A 306 -8.19 -7.67 -12.75
C SER A 306 -9.63 -7.22 -12.96
N TYR A 307 -10.43 -7.99 -13.70
CA TYR A 307 -11.76 -7.57 -14.17
C TYR A 307 -12.95 -8.40 -13.62
N GLN A 308 -12.71 -9.33 -12.69
CA GLN A 308 -13.80 -10.16 -12.14
C GLN A 308 -14.89 -9.31 -11.49
N GLN A 309 -16.16 -9.55 -11.85
CA GLN A 309 -17.34 -8.90 -11.26
C GLN A 309 -18.14 -9.93 -10.45
N PHE A 310 -18.58 -9.58 -9.24
CA PHE A 310 -19.36 -10.52 -8.42
C PHE A 310 -20.81 -10.58 -8.89
N GLY A 311 -21.39 -11.79 -8.85
CA GLY A 311 -22.76 -12.03 -9.33
C GLY A 311 -22.94 -11.89 -10.85
N PHE A 312 -21.87 -11.69 -11.62
CA PHE A 312 -21.91 -11.57 -13.08
C PHE A 312 -20.72 -12.29 -13.71
N GLN A 313 -20.99 -13.15 -14.69
CA GLN A 313 -19.95 -13.85 -15.42
C GLN A 313 -19.86 -13.30 -16.84
N LEU A 314 -18.69 -12.78 -17.20
CA LEU A 314 -18.39 -12.43 -18.58
C LEU A 314 -18.50 -13.67 -19.50
N PRO A 315 -18.99 -13.50 -20.74
CA PRO A 315 -18.96 -14.54 -21.76
C PRO A 315 -17.56 -15.11 -21.93
N LYS A 316 -17.48 -16.40 -22.25
CA LYS A 316 -16.20 -17.10 -22.36
C LYS A 316 -15.34 -16.49 -23.47
N GLU A 317 -15.96 -16.16 -24.59
CA GLU A 317 -15.32 -15.58 -25.77
C GLU A 317 -14.62 -14.26 -25.43
N LEU A 318 -15.29 -13.39 -24.66
CA LEU A 318 -14.74 -12.12 -24.23
C LEU A 318 -13.60 -12.30 -23.20
N LYS A 319 -13.73 -13.24 -22.26
CA LYS A 319 -12.63 -13.59 -21.34
C LYS A 319 -11.40 -14.08 -22.11
N ASP A 320 -11.61 -15.01 -23.05
CA ASP A 320 -10.55 -15.58 -23.88
C ASP A 320 -9.87 -14.49 -24.73
N ARG A 321 -10.65 -13.54 -25.27
CA ARG A 321 -10.16 -12.36 -26.00
C ARG A 321 -9.25 -11.51 -25.12
N ILE A 322 -9.72 -11.05 -23.95
CA ILE A 322 -8.93 -10.24 -23.01
C ILE A 322 -7.66 -10.99 -22.59
N CYS A 323 -7.78 -12.26 -22.20
CA CYS A 323 -6.63 -13.08 -21.83
C CYS A 323 -5.61 -13.22 -22.97
N SER A 324 -6.05 -13.33 -24.21
CA SER A 324 -5.16 -13.43 -25.38
C SER A 324 -4.38 -12.13 -25.64
N LEU A 325 -5.04 -10.96 -25.47
CA LEU A 325 -4.42 -9.64 -25.63
C LEU A 325 -3.37 -9.36 -24.54
N LEU A 326 -3.68 -9.69 -23.27
CA LEU A 326 -2.72 -9.57 -22.18
C LEU A 326 -1.54 -10.55 -22.37
N ALA A 327 -1.82 -11.79 -22.78
CA ALA A 327 -0.76 -12.77 -23.07
C ALA A 327 0.14 -12.32 -24.23
N ARG A 328 -0.42 -11.68 -25.26
CA ARG A 328 0.35 -11.03 -26.34
C ARG A 328 1.29 -9.98 -25.77
N ASN A 329 0.79 -9.06 -24.95
CA ASN A 329 1.59 -7.98 -24.36
C ASN A 329 2.71 -8.54 -23.46
N ILE A 330 2.39 -9.48 -22.57
CA ILE A 330 3.37 -10.17 -21.70
C ILE A 330 4.45 -10.85 -22.53
N LYS A 331 4.07 -11.62 -23.56
CA LYS A 331 5.05 -12.32 -24.40
C LYS A 331 5.94 -11.35 -25.16
N ALA A 332 5.38 -10.26 -25.69
CA ALA A 332 6.11 -9.26 -26.45
C ALA A 332 7.10 -8.47 -25.57
N GLN A 333 6.71 -8.08 -24.36
CA GLN A 333 7.53 -7.26 -23.47
C GLN A 333 8.53 -8.08 -22.63
N LEU A 334 8.13 -9.26 -22.16
CA LEU A 334 8.86 -10.02 -21.14
C LEU A 334 9.35 -11.38 -21.63
N GLY A 335 8.88 -11.88 -22.78
CA GLY A 335 9.29 -13.18 -23.33
C GLY A 335 8.81 -14.41 -22.53
N ILE A 336 7.91 -14.22 -21.55
CA ILE A 336 7.41 -15.27 -20.66
C ILE A 336 5.93 -15.57 -20.90
N SER A 337 5.43 -16.64 -20.27
CA SER A 337 4.01 -16.98 -20.29
C SER A 337 3.19 -16.13 -19.32
N ILE A 338 1.87 -16.02 -19.55
CA ILE A 338 0.96 -15.36 -18.61
C ILE A 338 0.96 -16.00 -17.22
N GLN A 339 1.11 -17.32 -17.13
CA GLN A 339 1.16 -18.05 -15.87
C GLN A 339 2.44 -17.72 -15.08
N GLU A 340 3.58 -17.61 -15.78
CA GLU A 340 4.86 -17.24 -15.17
C GLU A 340 4.83 -15.78 -14.70
N PHE A 341 4.28 -14.87 -15.50
CA PHE A 341 4.06 -13.48 -15.10
C PHE A 341 3.21 -13.37 -13.84
N GLN A 342 2.08 -14.08 -13.79
CA GLN A 342 1.18 -14.09 -12.63
C GLN A 342 1.86 -14.62 -11.36
N ASN A 343 2.71 -15.64 -11.48
CA ASN A 343 3.36 -16.29 -10.35
C ASN A 343 4.59 -15.54 -9.82
N VAL A 344 5.29 -14.79 -10.68
CA VAL A 344 6.61 -14.22 -10.36
C VAL A 344 6.54 -12.69 -10.32
N LEU A 345 6.20 -12.05 -11.44
CA LEU A 345 6.42 -10.62 -11.64
C LEU A 345 5.24 -9.73 -11.23
N LYS A 346 4.00 -10.23 -11.32
CA LYS A 346 2.79 -9.46 -10.97
C LYS A 346 2.90 -8.82 -9.58
N ARG A 347 3.38 -9.60 -8.59
CA ARG A 347 3.54 -9.14 -7.21
C ARG A 347 4.61 -8.05 -7.05
N GLU A 348 5.68 -8.13 -7.83
CA GLU A 348 6.81 -7.17 -7.80
C GLU A 348 6.44 -5.84 -8.45
N ILE A 349 5.62 -5.88 -9.50
CA ILE A 349 5.06 -4.66 -10.11
C ILE A 349 4.06 -4.02 -9.14
N LYS A 350 3.19 -4.81 -8.52
CA LYS A 350 2.14 -4.29 -7.62
C LYS A 350 2.66 -3.76 -6.27
N HIS A 351 3.74 -4.33 -5.75
CA HIS A 351 4.21 -4.04 -4.39
C HIS A 351 5.73 -3.80 -4.34
N SER A 352 6.21 -3.23 -3.24
CA SER A 352 7.65 -3.10 -3.00
C SER A 352 8.28 -4.44 -2.60
N ASP A 353 9.58 -4.60 -2.83
CA ASP A 353 10.30 -5.85 -2.53
C ASP A 353 10.22 -6.27 -1.06
N GLN A 354 10.06 -5.31 -0.14
CA GLN A 354 9.92 -5.58 1.29
C GLN A 354 8.73 -6.49 1.60
N ILE A 355 7.74 -6.55 0.71
CA ILE A 355 6.59 -7.42 0.88
C ILE A 355 6.95 -8.90 0.86
N ARG A 356 8.08 -9.29 0.22
CA ARG A 356 8.54 -10.69 0.13
C ARG A 356 8.91 -11.26 1.50
N PHE A 357 9.30 -10.39 2.44
CA PHE A 357 9.71 -10.78 3.79
C PHE A 357 8.54 -10.97 4.75
N ILE A 358 7.32 -10.68 4.31
CA ILE A 358 6.12 -10.86 5.14
C ILE A 358 5.17 -11.87 4.48
N ASP A 359 4.56 -12.70 5.33
CA ASP A 359 3.45 -13.55 4.89
C ASP A 359 2.13 -12.84 5.20
N SER A 360 1.53 -12.25 4.17
CA SER A 360 0.25 -11.56 4.24
C SER A 360 -0.66 -12.13 3.16
N ILE A 361 -1.54 -13.07 3.53
CA ILE A 361 -2.54 -13.69 2.64
C ILE A 361 -3.24 -12.66 1.75
N TYR A 362 -3.63 -11.51 2.33
CA TYR A 362 -4.32 -10.44 1.61
C TYR A 362 -3.49 -9.75 0.52
N ARG A 363 -2.16 -9.78 0.62
CA ARG A 363 -1.25 -9.16 -0.38
C ARG A 363 -0.49 -10.20 -1.22
N ASN A 364 -0.58 -11.47 -0.84
CA ASN A 364 0.05 -12.60 -1.52
C ASN A 364 -0.89 -13.27 -2.53
N ASN A 365 -2.22 -13.14 -2.35
CA ASN A 365 -3.23 -13.80 -3.18
C ASN A 365 -4.15 -12.81 -3.94
N MET A 366 -3.59 -11.73 -4.50
CA MET A 366 -4.31 -10.77 -5.35
C MET A 366 -3.82 -10.77 -6.79
#